data_AF-A0A1B9Y8I3-F1
#
_entry.id   AF-A0A1B9Y8I3-F1
#
_cell.length_a   1.000
_cell.length_b   1.000
_cell.length_c   1.000
_cell.angle_alpha   90.00
_cell.angle_beta   90.00
_cell.angle_gamma   90.00
#
_symmetry.space_group_name_H-M   'P 1'
#
loop_
_entity.id
_entity.type
_entity.pdbx_description
1 polymer ?
#
loop_
_entity_poly.entity_id
_entity_poly.type
_entity_poly.pdbx_seq_one_letter_code
_entity_poly.pdbx_strand_id
1 'polypeptide(L)'
;MNQYIKISEKSQKRHGKWREEYPVEKDTLVTFGKYKKGERVGVWKTFLGKKLYQKEKIGKKQTKMFVYHKNGNIMERGQSKLDISENERHWYYFGDWKFYDENGKLKYIKKYTDGKKVDSLSFHQ
;
A
#
# COMPACT_ATOMS: atom_id res chain seq x y z
N MET A 1 1.11 18.32 -12.78
CA MET A 1 0.65 16.91 -12.75
C MET A 1 1.68 16.04 -13.47
N ASN A 2 1.74 14.74 -13.13
CA ASN A 2 2.70 13.69 -13.54
C ASN A 2 4.03 14.23 -14.12
N GLN A 3 5.03 14.41 -13.24
CA GLN A 3 6.33 14.96 -13.63
C GLN A 3 7.36 13.85 -13.81
N TYR A 4 8.20 13.99 -14.83
CA TYR A 4 9.34 13.11 -15.07
C TYR A 4 10.62 13.91 -14.87
N ILE A 5 11.65 13.24 -14.35
CA ILE A 5 13.02 13.80 -14.34
C ILE A 5 13.87 12.99 -15.29
N LYS A 6 14.63 13.68 -16.13
CA LYS A 6 15.66 13.07 -16.98
C LYS A 6 16.84 12.68 -16.08
N ILE A 7 17.16 11.39 -16.02
CA ILE A 7 18.29 10.85 -15.25
C ILE A 7 19.49 10.62 -16.18
N SER A 8 19.24 10.26 -17.44
CA SER A 8 20.25 10.12 -18.51
C SER A 8 19.63 10.42 -19.87
N GLU A 9 20.43 10.46 -20.93
CA GLU A 9 19.94 10.73 -22.30
C GLU A 9 18.86 9.76 -22.78
N LYS A 10 18.82 8.53 -22.22
CA LYS A 10 17.86 7.48 -22.59
C LYS A 10 16.91 7.07 -21.45
N SER A 11 16.96 7.73 -20.29
CA SER A 11 16.13 7.33 -19.14
C SER A 11 15.48 8.50 -18.42
N GLN A 12 14.16 8.43 -18.32
CA GLN A 12 13.34 9.34 -17.52
C GLN A 12 12.71 8.55 -16.37
N LYS A 13 12.74 9.10 -15.17
CA LYS A 13 12.12 8.49 -13.98
C LYS A 13 10.99 9.37 -13.46
N ARG A 14 9.94 8.73 -12.93
CA ARG A 14 8.81 9.42 -12.30
C ARG A 14 9.29 10.24 -11.10
N HIS A 15 8.83 11.48 -10.98
CA HIS A 15 9.16 12.38 -9.87
C HIS A 15 7.99 13.31 -9.54
N GLY A 16 7.91 13.80 -8.31
CA GLY A 16 6.88 14.77 -7.94
C GLY A 16 5.51 14.12 -7.70
N LYS A 17 4.43 14.90 -7.80
CA LYS A 17 3.06 14.44 -7.54
C LYS A 17 2.51 13.69 -8.75
N TRP A 18 1.93 12.53 -8.48
CA TRP A 18 1.40 11.64 -9.50
C TRP A 18 -0.03 11.23 -9.20
N ARG A 19 -0.79 11.05 -10.28
CA ARG A 19 -2.14 10.49 -10.29
C ARG A 19 -2.18 9.41 -11.37
N GLU A 20 -2.57 8.21 -10.97
CA GLU A 20 -2.73 7.04 -11.84
C GLU A 20 -4.19 6.59 -11.73
N GLU A 21 -4.79 6.24 -12.85
CA GLU A 21 -6.19 5.80 -12.94
C GLU A 21 -6.22 4.45 -13.63
N TYR A 22 -6.90 3.49 -13.01
CA TYR A 22 -7.05 2.14 -13.53
C TYR A 22 -8.54 1.83 -13.62
N PRO A 23 -9.09 1.58 -14.82
CA PRO A 23 -10.46 1.13 -14.94
C PRO A 23 -10.58 -0.27 -14.33
N VAL A 24 -11.61 -0.46 -13.50
CA VAL A 24 -12.01 -1.77 -12.98
C VAL A 24 -13.48 -2.02 -13.37
N GLU A 25 -13.93 -3.28 -13.39
CA GLU A 25 -15.21 -3.67 -13.99
C GLU A 25 -16.44 -2.82 -13.57
N LYS A 26 -16.45 -2.32 -12.33
CA LYS A 26 -17.59 -1.56 -11.77
C LYS A 26 -17.29 -0.10 -11.43
N ASP A 27 -16.03 0.34 -11.53
CA ASP A 27 -15.60 1.66 -11.04
C ASP A 27 -14.20 2.04 -11.58
N THR A 28 -13.66 3.20 -11.16
CA THR A 28 -12.28 3.59 -11.48
C THR A 28 -11.43 3.64 -10.20
N LEU A 29 -10.29 2.95 -10.21
CA LEU A 29 -9.27 3.08 -9.18
C LEU A 29 -8.39 4.29 -9.47
N VAL A 30 -8.55 5.35 -8.69
CA VAL A 30 -7.74 6.56 -8.78
C VAL A 30 -6.74 6.55 -7.64
N THR A 31 -5.46 6.36 -7.95
CA THR A 31 -4.39 6.47 -6.96
C THR A 31 -3.59 7.75 -7.16
N PHE A 32 -3.18 8.36 -6.07
CA PHE A 32 -2.29 9.50 -6.11
C PHE A 32 -1.27 9.46 -4.98
N GLY A 33 -0.09 9.97 -5.29
CA GLY A 33 1.02 10.01 -4.36
C GLY A 33 2.19 10.78 -4.93
N LYS A 34 3.37 10.49 -4.39
CA LYS A 34 4.61 11.14 -4.82
C LYS A 34 5.61 10.09 -5.27
N TYR A 35 6.25 10.34 -6.40
CA TYR A 35 7.47 9.63 -6.79
C TYR A 35 8.70 10.48 -6.48
N LYS A 36 9.80 9.82 -6.14
CA LYS A 36 11.12 10.43 -6.03
C LYS A 36 12.12 9.52 -6.74
N LYS A 37 12.67 9.99 -7.86
CA LYS A 37 13.64 9.24 -8.68
C LYS A 37 13.12 7.84 -9.10
N GLY A 38 11.84 7.74 -9.45
CA GLY A 38 11.19 6.50 -9.89
C GLY A 38 10.58 5.67 -8.76
N GLU A 39 10.86 5.99 -7.49
CA GLU A 39 10.35 5.24 -6.35
C GLU A 39 9.14 5.93 -5.72
N ARG A 40 8.12 5.15 -5.34
CA ARG A 40 6.96 5.66 -4.60
C ARG A 40 7.41 6.10 -3.20
N VAL A 41 7.08 7.32 -2.81
CA VAL A 41 7.45 7.88 -1.49
C VAL A 41 6.30 8.63 -0.84
N GLY A 42 6.32 8.72 0.49
CA GLY A 42 5.35 9.49 1.26
C GLY A 42 4.01 8.78 1.38
N VAL A 43 2.92 9.52 1.25
CA VAL A 43 1.57 8.98 1.40
C VAL A 43 0.96 8.79 0.03
N TRP A 44 0.62 7.53 -0.27
CA TRP A 44 -0.17 7.13 -1.41
C TRP A 44 -1.60 6.89 -0.95
N LYS A 45 -2.56 7.38 -1.72
CA LYS A 45 -3.99 7.17 -1.46
C LYS A 45 -4.64 6.68 -2.73
N THR A 46 -5.37 5.59 -2.61
CA THR A 46 -6.10 4.95 -3.69
C THR A 46 -7.59 5.03 -3.38
N PHE A 47 -8.34 5.54 -4.34
CA PHE A 47 -9.78 5.74 -4.27
C PHE A 47 -10.43 4.79 -5.26
N LEU A 48 -11.51 4.13 -4.85
CA LEU A 48 -12.38 3.40 -5.74
C LEU A 48 -13.63 4.27 -5.93
N GLY A 49 -13.78 4.85 -7.12
CA GLY A 49 -14.78 5.89 -7.39
C GLY A 49 -14.51 7.14 -6.54
N LYS A 50 -15.44 7.49 -5.63
CA LYS A 50 -15.32 8.64 -4.71
C LYS A 50 -14.85 8.29 -3.30
N LYS A 51 -14.62 7.00 -3.00
CA LYS A 51 -14.32 6.53 -1.64
C LYS A 51 -12.85 6.14 -1.49
N LEU A 52 -12.24 6.49 -0.36
CA LEU A 52 -10.88 6.06 -0.05
C LEU A 52 -10.89 4.54 0.18
N TYR A 53 -10.23 3.80 -0.70
CA TYR A 53 -10.12 2.35 -0.64
C TYR A 53 -8.86 1.93 0.11
N GLN A 54 -7.73 2.57 -0.19
CA GLN A 54 -6.45 2.21 0.38
C GLN A 54 -5.57 3.45 0.62
N LYS A 55 -4.74 3.38 1.66
CA LYS A 55 -3.74 4.38 2.00
C LYS A 55 -2.46 3.68 2.38
N GLU A 56 -1.38 4.01 1.69
CA GLU A 56 -0.05 3.49 1.96
C GLU A 56 0.82 4.64 2.44
N LYS A 57 1.51 4.44 3.56
CA LYS A 57 2.52 5.36 4.08
C LYS A 57 3.88 4.72 3.88
N ILE A 58 4.56 5.11 2.81
CA ILE A 58 5.86 4.58 2.42
C ILE A 58 6.94 5.34 3.16
N GLY A 59 7.54 4.67 4.15
CA GLY A 59 8.72 5.15 4.88
C GLY A 59 10.03 4.69 4.22
N LYS A 60 11.16 4.94 4.89
CA LYS A 60 12.49 4.54 4.37
C LYS A 60 12.73 3.03 4.38
N LYS A 61 12.20 2.32 5.39
CA LYS A 61 12.43 0.88 5.61
C LYS A 61 11.15 0.04 5.56
N GLN A 62 10.01 0.66 5.89
CA GLN A 62 8.72 -0.01 5.96
C GLN A 62 7.63 0.87 5.36
N THR A 63 6.64 0.22 4.79
CA THR A 63 5.41 0.82 4.29
C THR A 63 4.27 0.36 5.18
N LYS A 64 3.49 1.30 5.71
CA LYS A 64 2.25 0.98 6.45
C LYS A 64 1.08 1.03 5.50
N MET A 65 0.32 -0.05 5.43
CA MET A 65 -0.85 -0.17 4.57
C MET A 65 -2.12 -0.10 5.41
N PHE A 66 -3.10 0.65 4.92
CA PHE A 66 -4.42 0.79 5.50
C PHE A 66 -5.44 0.62 4.37
N VAL A 67 -6.29 -0.39 4.47
CA VAL A 67 -7.40 -0.61 3.55
C VAL A 67 -8.68 -0.29 4.31
N TYR A 68 -9.63 0.33 3.63
CA TYR A 68 -10.87 0.81 4.22
C TYR A 68 -12.07 0.11 3.59
N HIS A 69 -13.08 -0.13 4.41
CA HIS A 69 -14.40 -0.57 4.00
C HIS A 69 -15.13 0.54 3.26
N LYS A 70 -16.20 0.18 2.55
CA LYS A 70 -17.07 1.14 1.84
C LYS A 70 -17.70 2.18 2.77
N ASN A 71 -17.77 1.91 4.07
CA ASN A 71 -18.30 2.83 5.09
C ASN A 71 -17.22 3.78 5.67
N GLY A 72 -15.94 3.63 5.27
CA GLY A 72 -14.84 4.44 5.76
C GLY A 72 -14.12 3.89 7.00
N ASN A 73 -14.61 2.80 7.59
CA ASN A 73 -13.89 2.11 8.66
C ASN A 73 -12.67 1.38 8.09
N ILE A 74 -11.65 1.20 8.93
CA ILE A 74 -10.47 0.40 8.54
C ILE A 74 -10.96 -1.04 8.35
N MET A 75 -10.71 -1.60 7.18
CA MET A 75 -10.91 -3.03 6.88
C MET A 75 -9.67 -3.83 7.27
N GLU A 76 -8.51 -3.28 6.94
CA GLU A 76 -7.25 -3.97 7.14
C GLU A 76 -6.16 -2.95 7.42
N ARG A 77 -5.29 -3.28 8.37
CA ARG A 77 -4.09 -2.51 8.64
C ARG A 77 -2.91 -3.45 8.79
N GLY A 78 -1.89 -3.19 7.98
CA GLY A 78 -0.68 -3.98 7.93
C GLY A 78 0.55 -3.15 7.65
N GLN A 79 1.65 -3.85 7.44
CA GLN A 79 2.91 -3.24 7.04
C GLN A 79 3.73 -4.21 6.18
N SER A 80 4.47 -3.65 5.23
CA SER A 80 5.45 -4.34 4.42
C SER A 80 6.83 -3.72 4.64
N LYS A 81 7.87 -4.53 4.50
CA LYS A 81 9.25 -4.06 4.42
C LYS A 81 9.81 -4.43 3.06
N LEU A 82 10.75 -3.61 2.63
CA LEU A 82 11.54 -3.85 1.45
C LEU A 82 12.84 -4.49 1.90
N ASP A 83 13.08 -5.75 1.51
CA ASP A 83 14.41 -6.33 1.55
C ASP A 83 15.20 -5.82 0.36
N ILE A 84 16.41 -5.35 0.64
CA ILE A 84 17.41 -5.10 -0.38
C ILE A 84 18.59 -5.97 0.03
N SER A 85 18.58 -7.22 -0.44
CA SER A 85 19.74 -8.10 -0.37
C SER A 85 20.63 -7.83 -1.59
N GLU A 86 21.92 -8.22 -1.54
CA GLU A 86 22.90 -7.92 -2.61
C GLU A 86 22.43 -8.35 -4.01
N ASN A 87 21.62 -9.41 -4.10
CA ASN A 87 21.15 -9.96 -5.37
C ASN A 87 19.67 -9.71 -5.65
N GLU A 88 18.86 -9.37 -4.66
CA GLU A 88 17.40 -9.35 -4.81
C GLU A 88 16.74 -8.22 -4.02
N ARG A 89 15.81 -7.53 -4.68
CA ARG A 89 14.92 -6.55 -4.07
C ARG A 89 13.55 -7.18 -3.88
N HIS A 90 13.24 -7.61 -2.67
CA HIS A 90 11.99 -8.32 -2.37
C HIS A 90 11.07 -7.49 -1.46
N TRP A 91 9.82 -7.31 -1.87
CA TRP A 91 8.79 -6.70 -1.03
C TRP A 91 8.00 -7.79 -0.32
N TYR A 92 7.91 -7.71 1.01
CA TYR A 92 7.18 -8.71 1.77
C TYR A 92 6.44 -8.11 2.95
N TYR A 93 5.33 -8.75 3.30
CA TYR A 93 4.52 -8.40 4.46
C TYR A 93 5.22 -8.85 5.74
N PHE A 94 5.15 -8.02 6.79
CA PHE A 94 5.70 -8.36 8.10
C PHE A 94 4.85 -7.79 9.24
N GLY A 95 4.98 -8.39 10.42
CA GLY A 95 4.26 -8.02 11.64
C GLY A 95 2.79 -8.42 11.63
N ASP A 96 2.03 -7.79 12.52
CA ASP A 96 0.62 -8.09 12.76
C ASP A 96 -0.28 -7.33 11.78
N TRP A 97 -0.98 -8.08 10.94
CA TRP A 97 -1.99 -7.59 10.02
C TRP A 97 -3.36 -7.74 10.67
N LYS A 98 -3.95 -6.62 11.04
CA LYS A 98 -5.21 -6.56 11.75
C LYS A 98 -6.34 -6.41 10.75
N PHE A 99 -7.29 -7.33 10.78
CA PHE A 99 -8.48 -7.33 9.95
C PHE A 99 -9.68 -6.99 10.80
N TYR A 100 -10.46 -6.03 10.34
CA TYR A 100 -11.60 -5.48 11.06
C TYR A 100 -12.86 -5.67 10.23
N ASP A 101 -13.96 -5.84 10.93
CA ASP A 101 -15.30 -5.90 10.37
C ASP A 101 -15.77 -4.51 9.92
N GLU A 102 -16.89 -4.44 9.19
CA GLU A 102 -17.50 -3.18 8.79
C GLU A 102 -17.86 -2.31 10.02
N ASN A 103 -18.12 -2.93 11.18
CA ASN A 103 -18.37 -2.24 12.44
C ASN A 103 -17.10 -1.72 13.14
N GLY A 104 -15.91 -1.92 12.57
CA GLY A 104 -14.63 -1.56 13.18
C GLY A 104 -14.14 -2.52 14.27
N LYS A 105 -14.85 -3.64 14.51
CA LYS A 105 -14.43 -4.70 15.44
C LYS A 105 -13.32 -5.54 14.81
N LEU A 106 -12.27 -5.84 15.56
CA LEU A 106 -11.17 -6.69 15.10
C LEU A 106 -11.68 -8.14 14.93
N LYS A 107 -11.66 -8.67 13.71
CA LYS A 107 -12.03 -10.06 13.40
C LYS A 107 -10.88 -11.01 13.65
N TYR A 108 -9.70 -10.70 13.11
CA TYR A 108 -8.55 -11.58 13.18
C TYR A 108 -7.24 -10.83 12.93
N ILE A 109 -6.14 -11.41 13.40
CA ILE A 109 -4.78 -10.91 13.17
C ILE A 109 -4.01 -11.98 12.40
N LYS A 110 -3.49 -11.62 11.22
CA LYS A 110 -2.50 -12.45 10.50
C LYS A 110 -1.11 -11.99 10.86
N LYS A 111 -0.27 -12.90 11.34
CA LYS A 111 1.14 -12.61 11.64
C LYS A 111 2.01 -13.04 10.46
N TYR A 112 2.78 -12.09 9.94
CA TYR A 112 3.77 -12.34 8.91
C TYR A 112 5.16 -12.17 9.52
N THR A 113 5.99 -13.20 9.45
CA THR A 113 7.39 -13.13 9.86
C THR A 113 8.23 -13.46 8.65
N ASP A 114 9.01 -12.47 8.22
CA ASP A 114 9.94 -12.62 7.11
C ASP A 114 9.33 -13.10 5.78
N GLY A 115 8.17 -12.54 5.44
CA GLY A 115 7.45 -12.83 4.20
C GLY A 115 6.74 -14.19 4.19
N LYS A 116 6.99 -15.02 5.20
CA LYS A 116 6.23 -16.23 5.46
C LYS A 116 5.05 -15.90 6.35
N LYS A 117 3.86 -16.33 5.92
CA LYS A 117 2.66 -16.34 6.78
C LYS A 117 2.94 -17.35 7.89
N VAL A 118 3.12 -16.87 9.11
CA VAL A 118 3.48 -17.76 10.22
C VAL A 118 2.24 -18.21 10.97
N ASP A 119 1.26 -17.32 11.14
CA ASP A 119 0.10 -17.63 11.94
C ASP A 119 -1.10 -16.74 11.60
N SER A 120 -2.31 -17.21 11.87
CA SER A 120 -3.53 -16.41 11.74
C SER A 120 -4.45 -16.66 12.92
N LEU A 121 -4.53 -15.69 13.82
CA LEU A 121 -5.39 -15.70 15.00
C LEU A 121 -6.76 -15.15 14.63
N SER A 122 -7.76 -16.03 14.53
CA SER A 122 -9.17 -15.65 14.37
C SER A 122 -9.87 -15.50 15.71
N PHE A 123 -10.51 -14.36 15.94
CA PHE A 123 -11.43 -14.18 17.06
C PHE A 123 -12.83 -14.54 16.58
N HIS A 124 -13.31 -15.72 16.95
CA HIS A 124 -14.74 -16.04 16.88
C HIS A 124 -15.36 -15.45 18.15
N GLN A 125 -16.33 -14.54 18.01
CA GLN A 125 -17.13 -14.02 19.12
C GLN A 125 -18.56 -14.48 18.91
#